data_AF-A0A2M7RWN7-F1
#
_entry.id   AF-A0A2M7RWN7-F1
#
_cell.length_a   1.000
_cell.length_b   1.000
_cell.length_c   1.000
_cell.angle_alpha   90.00
_cell.angle_beta   90.00
_cell.angle_gamma   90.00
#
_symmetry.space_group_name_H-M   'P 1'
#
loop_
_entity.id
_entity.type
_entity.pdbx_description
1 polymer ?
#
loop_
_entity_poly.entity_id
_entity_poly.type
_entity_poly.pdbx_seq_one_letter_code
_entity_poly.pdbx_strand_id
1 'polypeptide(L)' 'MKTILLPTDFSENSKNAINWAIQLYKKEKVNFILLHAYFSPQAGMSSVVSINEILRKQSISDLK' A
#
# COMPACT_ATOMS: atom_id res chain seq x y z
N MET A 1 -17.60 11.61 9.36
CA MET A 1 -16.35 10.91 9.73
C MET A 1 -15.58 10.68 8.44
N LYS A 2 -14.38 11.28 8.28
CA LYS A 2 -13.62 11.18 7.03
C LYS A 2 -12.79 9.89 7.06
N THR A 3 -12.71 9.20 5.92
CA THR A 3 -11.79 8.09 5.70
C THR A 3 -10.81 8.49 4.61
N ILE A 4 -9.52 8.37 4.88
CA ILE A 4 -8.45 8.73 3.94
C ILE A 4 -7.60 7.50 3.69
N LEU A 5 -7.48 7.13 2.42
CA LEU A 5 -6.61 6.05 1.97
C LEU A 5 -5.20 6.61 1.76
N LEU A 6 -4.22 5.95 2.35
CA LEU A 6 -2.81 6.30 2.31
C LEU A 6 -2.07 5.22 1.49
N PRO A 7 -1.95 5.39 0.15
CA PRO A 7 -1.17 4.46 -0.66
C PRO A 7 0.32 4.57 -0.32
N THR A 8 1.01 3.44 -0.25
CA THR A 8 2.45 3.39 -0.01
C THR A 8 3.11 2.29 -0.83
N ASP A 9 4.29 2.59 -1.32
CA ASP A 9 5.29 1.67 -1.87
C ASP A 9 6.49 1.49 -0.89
N PHE A 10 6.31 1.93 0.36
CA PHE A 10 7.32 2.01 1.42
C PHE A 10 8.57 2.85 1.12
N SER A 11 8.57 3.60 0.02
CA SER A 11 9.61 4.57 -0.28
C SER A 11 9.59 5.75 0.70
N GLU A 12 10.70 6.49 0.77
CA GLU A 12 10.77 7.69 1.59
C GLU A 12 9.78 8.76 1.13
N ASN A 13 9.49 8.81 -0.18
CA ASN A 13 8.52 9.73 -0.75
C ASN A 13 7.09 9.43 -0.27
N SER A 14 6.68 8.16 -0.27
CA SER A 14 5.34 7.81 0.22
C SER A 14 5.22 8.03 1.73
N LYS A 15 6.27 7.77 2.51
CA LYS A 15 6.32 8.13 3.95
C LYS A 15 6.18 9.64 4.18
N ASN A 16 6.88 10.45 3.40
CA ASN A 16 6.77 11.91 3.49
C ASN A 16 5.35 12.39 3.16
N ALA A 17 4.73 11.85 2.10
CA ALA A 17 3.33 12.17 1.76
C ALA A 17 2.35 11.77 2.87
N ILE A 18 2.54 10.60 3.48
CA ILE A 18 1.75 10.14 4.64
C ILE A 18 1.89 11.10 5.83
N ASN A 19 3.13 11.47 6.18
CA ASN A 19 3.39 12.41 7.26
C ASN A 19 2.71 13.76 7.01
N TRP A 20 2.76 14.25 5.78
CA TRP A 20 2.05 15.47 5.38
C TRP A 20 0.54 15.34 5.52
N ALA A 21 -0.06 14.23 5.08
CA ALA A 21 -1.49 13.99 5.23
C ALA A 21 -1.91 13.97 6.71
N ILE A 22 -1.16 13.29 7.58
CA ILE A 22 -1.42 13.26 9.02
C ILE A 22 -1.35 14.68 9.62
N GLN A 23 -0.33 15.46 9.26
CA GLN A 23 -0.18 16.84 9.73
C GLN A 23 -1.28 17.77 9.22
N LEU A 24 -1.69 17.61 7.97
CA LEU A 24 -2.76 18.41 7.34
C LEU A 24 -4.08 18.24 8.09
N TYR A 25 -4.41 17.00 8.47
CA TYR A 25 -5.68 16.67 9.13
C TYR A 25 -5.57 16.56 10.67
N LYS A 26 -4.49 17.06 11.29
CA LYS A 26 -4.23 16.90 12.73
C LYS A 26 -5.30 17.43 13.69
N LYS A 27 -6.21 18.29 13.20
CA LYS A 27 -7.33 18.87 13.98
C LYS A 27 -8.68 18.20 13.70
N GLU A 28 -8.69 17.17 12.87
CA GLU A 28 -9.90 16.49 12.43
C GLU A 28 -9.89 15.02 12.85
N LYS A 29 -11.07 14.47 13.17
CA LYS A 29 -11.23 13.03 13.38
C LYS A 29 -11.28 12.31 12.04
N VAL A 30 -10.17 11.69 11.66
CA VAL A 30 -9.99 10.95 10.40
C VAL A 30 -9.66 9.49 10.68
N ASN A 31 -10.25 8.59 9.90
CA ASN A 31 -9.86 7.18 9.81
C ASN A 31 -8.86 7.02 8.65
N PHE A 32 -7.58 6.87 8.97
CA PHE A 32 -6.55 6.64 7.96
C PHE A 32 -6.41 5.14 7.69
N ILE A 33 -6.44 4.76 6.42
CA ILE A 33 -6.23 3.37 5.98
C ILE A 33 -4.95 3.33 5.17
N LEU A 34 -3.93 2.62 5.66
CA LEU A 34 -2.70 2.39 4.91
C LEU A 34 -2.93 1.28 3.88
N LEU A 35 -2.54 1.53 2.63
CA LEU A 35 -2.67 0.56 1.54
C LEU A 35 -1.34 0.40 0.82
N HIS A 36 -0.85 -0.84 0.78
CA HIS A 36 0.20 -1.26 -0.14
C HIS A 36 -0.41 -2.25 -1.13
N ALA A 37 -0.12 -2.06 -2.43
CA ALA A 37 -0.68 -2.87 -3.50
C ALA A 37 0.43 -3.37 -4.41
N TYR A 38 0.28 -4.60 -4.88
CA TYR A 38 1.16 -5.23 -5.85
C TYR A 38 0.39 -5.59 -7.12
N PHE A 39 1.07 -5.55 -8.26
CA PHE A 39 0.48 -5.92 -9.54
C PHE A 39 0.38 -7.44 -9.67
N SER A 40 -0.77 -7.94 -10.11
CA SER A 40 -0.98 -9.35 -10.47
C SER A 40 -0.94 -9.48 -11.99
N PRO A 41 0.10 -10.07 -12.60
CA PRO A 41 0.18 -10.24 -14.05
C PRO A 41 -0.90 -11.19 -14.58
N GLN A 42 -1.42 -10.87 -15.77
CA GLN A 42 -2.32 -11.73 -16.53
C GLN A 42 -1.48 -12.62 -17.46
N ALA A 43 -1.33 -13.90 -17.12
CA ALA A 43 -0.65 -14.92 -17.94
C ALA A 43 -1.49 -16.22 -17.96
N GLY A 44 -1.00 -17.31 -18.58
CA GLY A 44 -1.67 -18.61 -18.52
C GLY A 44 -1.84 -19.13 -17.09
N MET A 45 -2.99 -19.75 -16.78
CA MET A 45 -3.46 -20.08 -15.41
C MET A 45 -2.39 -20.69 -14.48
N SER A 46 -1.56 -21.61 -14.97
CA SER A 46 -0.53 -22.28 -14.15
C SER A 46 0.65 -21.37 -13.78
N SER A 47 1.07 -20.48 -14.69
CA SER A 47 2.17 -19.55 -14.45
C SER A 47 1.74 -18.39 -13.54
N VAL A 48 0.47 -17.99 -13.62
CA VAL A 48 -0.11 -16.88 -12.82
C VAL A 48 -0.14 -17.21 -11.34
N VAL A 49 -0.49 -18.44 -10.95
CA VAL A 49 -0.59 -18.81 -9.53
C VAL A 49 0.76 -18.67 -8.83
N SER A 50 1.83 -19.21 -9.42
CA SER A 50 3.17 -19.14 -8.84
C SER A 50 3.72 -17.72 -8.78
N ILE A 51 3.51 -16.91 -9.84
CA ILE A 51 3.99 -15.52 -9.86
C ILE A 51 3.23 -14.66 -8.86
N ASN A 52 1.91 -14.83 -8.74
CA ASN A 52 1.11 -14.10 -7.76
C ASN A 52 1.50 -14.42 -6.32
N GLU A 53 1.82 -15.68 -6.01
CA GLU A 53 2.27 -16.04 -4.67
C GLU A 53 3.61 -15.38 -4.32
N ILE A 54 4.55 -15.35 -5.27
CA ILE A 54 5.85 -14.69 -5.09
C ILE A 54 5.67 -13.18 -4.88
N LEU A 55 4.91 -12.52 -5.76
CA LEU A 55 4.67 -11.07 -5.66
C LEU A 55 3.92 -10.71 -4.38
N ARG A 56 2.98 -11.55 -3.93
CA ARG A 56 2.29 -11.38 -2.65
C ARG A 56 3.26 -11.51 -1.47
N LYS A 57 4.13 -12.52 -1.46
CA LYS A 57 5.14 -12.69 -0.40
C LYS A 57 6.10 -11.51 -0.36
N GLN A 58 6.55 -11.03 -1.52
CA GLN A 58 7.41 -9.85 -1.62
C GLN A 58 6.71 -8.60 -1.06
N SER A 59 5.47 -8.36 -1.47
CA SER A 59 4.66 -7.23 -1.00
C SER A 59 4.47 -7.23 0.52
N ILE A 60 4.36 -8.42 1.14
CA ILE A 60 4.31 -8.57 2.59
C ILE A 60 5.69 -8.33 3.22
N SER A 61 6.78 -8.82 2.62
CA SER A 61 8.13 -8.60 3.16
C SER A 61 8.61 -7.16 3.06
N ASP A 62 8.07 -6.40 2.10
CA ASP A 62 8.40 -4.97 1.94
C ASP A 62 7.79 -4.11 3.07
N LEU A 63 6.84 -4.66 3.83
CA LEU A 63 6.32 -4.08 5.07
C LEU A 63 7.45 -4.07 6.13
N LYS A 64 8.14 -2.94 6.25
CA LYS A 64 9.17 -2.69 7.28
C LYS A 64 8.58 -2.26 8.60
#